data_AF-A0A7W6EEX2-F1
#
_entry.id   AF-A0A7W6EEX2-F1
#
_cell.length_a   1.000
_cell.length_b   1.000
_cell.length_c   1.000
_cell.angle_alpha   90.00
_cell.angle_beta   90.00
_cell.angle_gamma   90.00
#
_symmetry.space_group_name_H-M   'P 1'
#
loop_
_entity.id
_entity.type
_entity.pdbx_description
1 polymer ?
#
loop_
_entity_poly.entity_id
_entity_poly.type
_entity_poly.pdbx_seq_one_letter_code
_entity_poly.pdbx_strand_id
1 'polypeptide(L)' 'MATDAFQQGRTAFAHNIPKSACEYPKGSTLRTQWMDGWTQGLNARPAHDTPDDRQSPSEVRH' A
#
# COMPACT_ATOMS: atom_id res chain seq x y z
N MET A 1 13.15 -13.50 -17.84
CA MET A 1 12.63 -13.18 -16.50
C MET A 1 11.51 -12.16 -16.68
N ALA A 2 10.25 -12.61 -16.68
CA ALA A 2 9.10 -11.73 -16.71
C ALA A 2 8.79 -11.37 -15.25
N THR A 3 9.37 -10.28 -14.74
CA THR A 3 8.98 -9.78 -13.43
C THR A 3 7.50 -9.39 -13.53
N ASP A 4 6.63 -10.07 -12.79
CA ASP A 4 5.19 -9.77 -12.76
C ASP A 4 4.98 -8.28 -12.49
N ALA A 5 4.47 -7.55 -13.48
CA ALA A 5 4.26 -6.11 -13.39
C ALA A 5 3.42 -5.74 -12.16
N PHE A 6 2.50 -6.64 -11.77
CA PHE A 6 1.76 -6.57 -10.52
C PHE A 6 2.65 -6.57 -9.27
N GLN A 7 3.60 -7.50 -9.14
CA GLN A 7 4.55 -7.53 -8.02
C GLN A 7 5.44 -6.28 -8.04
N GLN A 8 5.87 -5.82 -9.21
CA GLN A 8 6.62 -4.56 -9.31
C GLN A 8 5.81 -3.37 -8.79
N GLY A 9 4.50 -3.31 -9.06
CA GLY A 9 3.61 -2.27 -8.53
C GLY A 9 3.54 -2.27 -7.01
N ARG A 10 3.45 -3.46 -6.40
CA ARG A 10 3.47 -3.61 -4.94
C ARG A 10 4.81 -3.18 -4.33
N THR A 11 5.92 -3.57 -4.94
CA THR A 11 7.25 -3.15 -4.49
C THR A 11 7.45 -1.66 -4.65
N ALA A 12 7.04 -1.07 -5.78
CA ALA A 12 7.08 0.37 -6.01
C ALA A 12 6.34 1.13 -4.90
N PHE A 13 5.17 0.65 -4.49
CA PHE A 13 4.45 1.21 -3.35
C PHE A 13 5.24 1.14 -2.04
N ALA A 14 5.80 -0.03 -1.71
CA ALA A 14 6.62 -0.22 -0.51
C ALA A 14 7.85 0.72 -0.48
N HIS A 15 8.39 1.05 -1.65
CA HIS A 15 9.51 1.97 -1.82
C HIS A 15 9.10 3.45 -1.97
N ASN A 16 7.83 3.81 -1.78
CA ASN A 16 7.29 5.17 -1.96
C ASN A 16 7.48 5.74 -3.39
N ILE A 17 7.54 4.88 -4.40
CA ILE A 17 7.61 5.26 -5.81
C ILE A 17 6.19 5.68 -6.27
N PRO A 18 6.01 6.86 -6.90
CA PRO A 18 4.71 7.32 -7.37
C PRO A 18 4.26 6.58 -8.64
N LYS A 19 2.94 6.50 -8.85
CA LYS A 19 2.35 5.88 -10.04
C LYS A 19 2.86 6.44 -11.38
N SER A 20 3.25 7.71 -11.39
CA SER A 20 3.78 8.39 -12.57
C SER A 20 5.16 7.89 -13.00
N ALA A 21 5.92 7.24 -12.11
CA ALA A 21 7.22 6.65 -12.40
C ALA A 21 7.13 5.28 -13.09
N CYS A 22 5.91 4.80 -13.38
CA CYS A 22 5.70 3.56 -14.14
C CYS A 22 6.27 3.68 -15.56
N GLU A 23 7.32 2.93 -15.85
CA GLU A 23 8.02 2.91 -17.15
C GLU A 23 7.21 2.23 -18.27
N TYR A 24 6.19 1.45 -17.92
CA TYR A 24 5.35 0.79 -18.92
C TYR A 24 4.54 1.79 -19.77
N PRO A 25 4.39 1.53 -21.10
CA PRO A 25 3.64 2.40 -21.99
C PRO A 25 2.18 2.55 -21.56
N LYS A 26 1.60 3.72 -21.82
CA LYS A 26 0.15 3.94 -21.63
C LYS A 26 -0.63 2.98 -22.54
N GLY A 27 -1.61 2.29 -21.97
CA GLY A 27 -2.44 1.31 -22.69
C GLY A 27 -1.89 -0.12 -22.71
N SER A 28 -0.68 -0.37 -22.21
CA SER A 28 -0.15 -1.74 -22.09
C SER A 28 -0.77 -2.47 -20.89
N THR A 29 -1.08 -3.75 -21.05
CA THR A 29 -1.57 -4.62 -19.97
C THR A 29 -0.64 -4.63 -18.75
N LEU A 30 0.68 -4.52 -18.98
CA LEU A 30 1.69 -4.42 -17.91
C LEU A 30 1.49 -3.19 -17.04
N ARG A 31 1.17 -2.04 -17.64
CA ARG A 31 0.89 -0.79 -16.90
C ARG A 31 -0.35 -0.95 -16.04
N THR A 32 -1.39 -1.60 -16.58
CA THR A 32 -2.62 -1.90 -15.83
C THR A 32 -2.32 -2.80 -14.63
N GLN A 33 -1.59 -3.90 -14.83
CA GLN A 33 -1.21 -4.81 -13.74
C GLN A 33 -0.33 -4.12 -12.68
N TRP A 34 0.62 -3.28 -13.10
CA TRP A 34 1.47 -2.52 -12.18
C TRP A 34 0.67 -1.52 -11.34
N MET A 35 -0.27 -0.79 -11.95
CA MET A 35 -1.13 0.12 -11.20
C MET A 35 -2.05 -0.61 -10.22
N ASP A 36 -2.53 -1.79 -10.59
CA ASP A 36 -3.37 -2.63 -9.73
C ASP A 36 -2.61 -3.07 -8.47
N GLY A 37 -1.39 -3.59 -8.64
CA GLY A 37 -0.51 -3.97 -7.52
C GLY A 37 -0.16 -2.79 -6.61
N TRP A 38 0.14 -1.62 -7.18
CA TRP A 38 0.40 -0.41 -6.39
C TRP A 38 -0.82 0.03 -5.57
N THR A 39 -2.01 -0.05 -6.17
CA THR A 39 -3.28 0.30 -5.51
C THR A 39 -3.65 -0.69 -4.42
N GLN A 40 -3.33 -1.98 -4.62
CA GLN A 40 -3.48 -2.98 -3.56
C GLN A 40 -2.61 -2.65 -2.35
N GLY A 41 -1.37 -2.18 -2.55
CA GLY A 41 -0.51 -1.72 -1.47
C GLY A 41 -1.12 -0.60 -0.62
N LEU A 42 -1.80 0.36 -1.27
CA LEU A 42 -2.55 1.41 -0.57
C LEU A 42 -3.68 0.86 0.30
N ASN A 43 -4.50 -0.05 -0.25
CA ASN A 43 -5.62 -0.64 0.48
C ASN A 43 -5.17 -1.58 1.61
N ALA A 44 -3.98 -2.18 1.46
CA ALA A 44 -3.38 -3.06 2.46
C ALA A 44 -2.68 -2.30 3.59
N ARG A 45 -2.44 -0.98 3.44
CA ARG A 45 -2.10 -0.18 4.63
C ARG A 45 -3.34 -0.20 5.50
N PRO A 46 -3.25 -0.65 6.76
CA PRO A 46 -4.30 -0.32 7.71
C PRO A 46 -4.43 1.20 7.63
N ALA A 47 -5.66 1.68 7.36
CA ALA A 47 -6.02 3.02 7.80
C ALA A 47 -5.47 3.09 9.22
N HIS A 48 -4.66 4.11 9.49
CA HIS A 48 -4.10 4.31 10.81
C HIS A 48 -5.30 4.45 11.76
N ASP A 49 -5.79 3.32 12.26
CA ASP A 49 -6.59 3.18 13.45
C ASP A 49 -5.71 3.84 14.46
N THR A 50 -6.02 5.12 14.70
CA THR A 50 -5.61 5.84 15.87
C THR A 50 -5.69 4.86 17.01
N PRO A 51 -4.59 4.61 17.76
CA PRO A 51 -4.74 3.95 19.04
C PRO A 51 -5.76 4.80 19.79
N ASP A 52 -6.94 4.23 20.03
CA ASP A 52 -7.93 4.76 20.96
C ASP A 52 -7.16 4.96 22.25
N ASP A 53 -6.79 6.22 22.48
CA ASP A 53 -6.26 6.77 23.70
C ASP A 53 -7.37 6.64 24.75
N ARG A 54 -7.61 5.41 25.20
CA ARG A 54 -8.29 5.10 26.45
C ARG A 54 -7.33 4.36 27.36
N GLN A 55 -6.25 5.05 27.69
CA GLN A 55 -5.83 5.04 29.07
C GLN A 55 -6.93 5.70 29.90
N SER A 56 -7.72 4.87 30.57
CA SER A 56 -8.00 5.15 31.97
C SER A 56 -7.83 3.84 32.72
N PRO A 57 -6.68 3.60 33.38
CA PRO A 57 -6.62 2.59 34.41
C PRO A 57 -7.58 3.04 35.50
N SER A 58 -8.76 2.44 35.57
CA SER A 58 -9.62 2.60 36.74
C SER A 58 -8.92 1.89 37.89
N GLU A 59 -8.06 2.65 38.57
CA GLU A 59 -7.42 2.33 39.82
C GLU A 59 -8.39 1.62 40.77
N VAL A 60 -7.87 0.52 41.31
CA VAL A 60 -8.36 -0.13 42.52
C VAL A 60 -8.72 0.94 43.56
N ARG A 61 -10.00 0.98 43.96
CA ARG A 61 -10.41 1.69 45.18
C ARG A 61 -11.34 0.83 46.03
N HIS A 62 -10.77 0.47 47.19
CA HIS A 62 -11.34 0.07 48.48
C HIS A 62 -12.17 -1.21 48.57
#